data_AF-A0A6V7KNC0-F1
#
_entry.id   AF-A0A6V7KNC0-F1
#
_cell.length_a   1.000
_cell.length_b   1.000
_cell.length_c   1.000
_cell.angle_alpha   90.00
_cell.angle_beta   90.00
_cell.angle_gamma   90.00
#
_symmetry.space_group_name_H-M   'P 1'
#
loop_
_entity.id
_entity.type
_entity.pdbx_description
1 polymer ?
#
loop_
_entity_poly.entity_id
_entity_poly.type
_entity_poly.pdbx_seq_one_letter_code
_entity_poly.pdbx_strand_id
1 'polypeptide(L)'
;LETEPHHKFILPIKTEEYEPETDNGLACNLEFTYTSQYPEEPLIVQIKDTENFEEGDEERLQEHLLEQMNENLGMVMVFTLVSAAQEWLNVQWDKIKQHRAESAAKKLIAEEEAER
;
A
#
# COMPACT_ATOMS: atom_id res chain seq x y z
N LEU A 1 7.53 -11.01 34.18
CA LEU A 1 8.39 -11.69 33.19
C LEU A 1 7.47 -12.05 32.03
N GLU A 2 7.25 -11.11 31.11
CA GLU A 2 6.63 -11.45 29.83
C GLU A 2 7.79 -11.76 28.89
N THR A 3 7.96 -13.04 28.60
CA THR A 3 9.07 -13.57 27.79
C THR A 3 8.49 -14.52 26.77
N GLU A 4 7.86 -13.99 25.72
CA GLU A 4 7.62 -14.73 24.48
C GLU A 4 7.85 -13.79 23.30
N PRO A 5 8.54 -14.22 22.23
CA PRO A 5 8.82 -13.36 21.10
C PRO A 5 7.50 -12.96 20.45
N HIS A 6 7.24 -11.65 20.35
CA HIS A 6 6.18 -11.14 19.49
C HIS A 6 6.39 -11.71 18.09
N HIS A 7 5.53 -12.65 17.70
CA HIS A 7 5.66 -13.31 16.41
C HIS A 7 5.58 -12.25 15.32
N LYS A 8 6.60 -12.26 14.46
CA LYS A 8 6.75 -11.30 13.37
C LYS A 8 6.74 -12.04 12.05
N PHE A 9 5.98 -11.53 11.10
CA PHE A 9 5.92 -12.08 9.76
C PHE A 9 5.72 -10.95 8.74
N ILE A 10 6.11 -11.23 7.51
CA ILE A 10 6.07 -10.26 6.41
C ILE A 10 5.22 -10.87 5.30
N LEU A 11 4.31 -10.08 4.75
CA LEU A 11 3.52 -10.45 3.58
C LEU A 11 3.78 -9.47 2.44
N PRO A 12 4.23 -9.95 1.27
CA PRO A 12 4.36 -9.11 0.09
C PRO A 12 2.97 -8.80 -0.48
N ILE A 13 2.69 -7.52 -0.67
CA ILE A 13 1.46 -7.01 -1.27
C ILE A 13 1.83 -6.35 -2.59
N LYS A 14 1.05 -6.66 -3.62
CA LYS A 14 1.27 -6.12 -4.96
C LYS A 14 -0.05 -5.91 -5.66
N THR A 15 -0.05 -4.94 -6.56
CA THR A 15 -1.13 -4.74 -7.53
C THR A 15 -1.29 -5.95 -8.44
N GLU A 16 -2.47 -6.13 -9.01
CA GLU A 16 -2.76 -7.24 -9.92
C GLU A 16 -1.88 -7.23 -11.17
N GLU A 17 -1.55 -6.03 -11.65
CA GLU A 17 -0.74 -5.80 -12.84
C GLU A 17 0.77 -5.70 -12.53
N TYR A 18 1.19 -5.92 -11.28
CA TYR A 18 2.60 -5.79 -10.91
C TYR A 18 3.48 -6.74 -11.71
N GLU A 19 4.47 -6.18 -12.39
CA GLU A 19 5.44 -6.92 -13.18
C GLU A 19 6.85 -6.40 -12.84
N PRO A 20 7.76 -7.22 -12.29
CA PRO A 20 9.04 -6.74 -11.75
C PRO A 20 10.03 -6.24 -12.81
N GLU A 21 9.81 -6.58 -14.08
CA GLU A 21 10.69 -6.18 -15.19
C GLU A 21 10.21 -4.91 -15.91
N THR A 22 8.99 -4.46 -15.63
CA THR A 22 8.41 -3.24 -16.18
C THR A 22 8.04 -2.33 -15.01
N ASP A 23 8.12 -1.01 -15.14
CA ASP A 23 7.74 -0.07 -14.06
C ASP A 23 6.20 -0.04 -13.87
N ASN A 24 5.58 -1.21 -13.83
CA ASN A 24 4.16 -1.45 -13.92
C ASN A 24 3.67 -2.04 -12.59
N GLY A 25 2.76 -1.31 -11.95
CA GLY A 25 2.18 -1.69 -10.68
C GLY A 25 2.92 -1.12 -9.47
N LEU A 26 2.26 -1.24 -8.33
CA LEU A 26 2.82 -0.94 -7.01
C LEU A 26 3.07 -2.24 -6.24
N ALA A 27 4.10 -2.24 -5.39
CA ALA A 27 4.35 -3.31 -4.44
C ALA A 27 4.90 -2.77 -3.12
N CYS A 28 4.65 -3.48 -2.03
CA CYS A 28 5.27 -3.25 -0.73
C CYS A 28 5.25 -4.52 0.13
N ASN A 29 6.06 -4.51 1.18
CA ASN A 29 6.06 -5.54 2.22
C ASN A 29 5.33 -5.01 3.45
N LEU A 30 4.25 -5.71 3.85
CA LEU A 30 3.59 -5.47 5.13
C LEU A 30 4.20 -6.36 6.20
N GLU A 31 4.81 -5.73 7.18
CA GLU A 31 5.43 -6.37 8.32
C GLU A 31 4.47 -6.30 9.52
N PHE A 32 4.00 -7.46 9.95
CA PHE A 32 3.09 -7.62 11.08
C PHE A 32 3.84 -8.09 12.31
N THR A 33 3.60 -7.45 13.45
CA THR A 33 4.09 -7.87 14.76
C THR A 33 2.90 -8.05 15.71
N TYR A 34 2.68 -9.27 16.20
CA TYR A 34 1.61 -9.55 17.15
C TYR A 34 1.84 -8.88 18.50
N THR A 35 0.83 -8.22 19.06
CA THR A 35 0.82 -7.72 20.43
C THR A 35 0.35 -8.82 21.39
N SER A 36 0.68 -8.69 22.69
CA SER A 36 0.28 -9.69 23.70
C SER A 36 -1.24 -9.84 23.85
N GLN A 37 -2.00 -8.83 23.44
CA GLN A 37 -3.45 -8.74 23.60
C GLN A 37 -4.22 -8.84 22.28
N TYR A 38 -3.57 -9.18 21.17
CA TYR A 38 -4.28 -9.38 19.91
C TYR A 38 -5.34 -10.51 20.02
N PRO A 39 -6.60 -10.32 19.55
CA PRO A 39 -7.10 -9.20 18.72
C PRO A 39 -7.76 -8.03 19.48
N GLU A 40 -7.75 -8.05 20.81
CA GLU A 40 -8.29 -6.94 21.63
C GLU A 40 -7.45 -5.67 21.49
N GLU A 41 -6.13 -5.83 21.33
CA GLU A 41 -5.19 -4.78 20.96
C GLU A 41 -4.80 -4.92 19.48
N PRO A 42 -4.68 -3.82 18.72
CA PRO A 42 -4.20 -3.88 17.35
C PRO A 42 -2.80 -4.52 17.28
N LEU A 43 -2.53 -5.21 16.18
CA LEU A 43 -1.16 -5.63 15.84
C LEU A 43 -0.32 -4.39 15.45
N ILE A 44 1.00 -4.52 15.32
CA ILE A 44 1.82 -3.42 14.78
C ILE A 44 2.08 -3.73 13.30
N VAL A 45 1.71 -2.81 12.40
CA VAL A 45 2.02 -2.89 10.96
C VAL A 45 3.11 -1.89 10.63
N GLN A 46 4.12 -2.32 9.88
CA GLN A 46 5.06 -1.44 9.20
C GLN A 46 5.06 -1.73 7.70
N ILE A 47 5.13 -0.68 6.90
CA ILE A 47 5.33 -0.79 5.45
C ILE A 47 6.84 -0.76 5.19
N LYS A 48 7.32 -1.68 4.36
CA LYS A 48 8.72 -1.82 3.94
C LYS A 48 8.81 -2.07 2.45
N ASP A 49 10.00 -1.90 1.89
CA ASP A 49 10.33 -2.28 0.51
C ASP A 49 9.28 -1.79 -0.50
N THR A 50 8.94 -0.51 -0.44
CA THR A 50 7.95 0.11 -1.33
C THR A 50 8.52 0.29 -2.73
N GLU A 51 7.74 -0.08 -3.74
CA GLU A 51 8.07 0.01 -5.15
C GLU A 51 7.02 0.86 -5.87
N ASN A 52 7.49 1.88 -6.59
CA ASN A 52 6.70 2.81 -7.41
C ASN A 52 5.74 3.73 -6.65
N PHE A 53 5.89 3.85 -5.33
CA PHE A 53 5.13 4.77 -4.48
C PHE A 53 5.47 6.23 -4.78
N GLU A 54 4.46 7.09 -4.80
CA GLU A 54 4.63 8.54 -4.84
C GLU A 54 4.84 9.13 -3.43
N GLU A 55 5.21 10.40 -3.37
CA GLU A 55 5.41 11.10 -2.10
C GLU A 55 4.13 11.08 -1.25
N GLY A 56 4.25 10.58 -0.02
CA GLY A 56 3.15 10.45 0.93
C GLY A 56 2.25 9.23 0.74
N ASP A 57 2.48 8.37 -0.26
CA ASP A 57 1.68 7.15 -0.43
C ASP A 57 1.86 6.17 0.73
N GLU A 58 3.08 6.05 1.26
CA GLU A 58 3.35 5.19 2.43
C GLU A 58 2.55 5.66 3.65
N GLU A 59 2.54 6.97 3.92
CA GLU A 59 1.80 7.56 5.04
C GLU A 59 0.29 7.34 4.88
N ARG A 60 -0.24 7.58 3.68
CA ARG A 60 -1.68 7.38 3.39
C ARG A 60 -2.09 5.92 3.49
N LEU A 61 -1.25 4.98 3.03
CA LEU A 61 -1.51 3.55 3.18
C LEU A 61 -1.46 3.16 4.66
N GLN A 62 -0.51 3.69 5.42
CA GLN A 62 -0.41 3.42 6.86
C GLN A 62 -1.63 3.96 7.62
N GLU A 63 -2.09 5.16 7.30
CA GLU A 63 -3.33 5.74 7.86
C GLU A 63 -4.54 4.88 7.52
N HIS A 64 -4.68 4.47 6.26
CA HIS A 64 -5.76 3.60 5.82
C HIS A 64 -5.78 2.25 6.57
N LEU A 65 -4.62 1.63 6.76
CA LEU A 65 -4.51 0.38 7.52
C LEU A 65 -4.85 0.59 9.00
N LEU A 66 -4.42 1.70 9.59
CA LEU A 66 -4.75 2.04 10.98
C LEU A 66 -6.25 2.20 11.19
N GLU A 67 -6.96 2.83 10.26
CA GLU A 67 -8.43 2.93 10.28
C GLU A 67 -9.06 1.53 10.25
N GLN A 68 -8.65 0.68 9.31
CA GLN A 68 -9.15 -0.70 9.21
C GLN A 68 -8.88 -1.52 10.47
N MET A 69 -7.75 -1.30 11.14
CA MET A 69 -7.45 -1.97 12.39
C MET A 69 -8.39 -1.56 13.52
N ASN A 70 -8.66 -0.26 13.65
CA ASN A 70 -9.55 0.26 14.68
C ASN A 70 -11.00 -0.22 14.49
N GLU A 71 -11.45 -0.33 13.23
CA GLU A 71 -12.78 -0.84 12.90
C GLU A 71 -12.96 -2.34 13.20
N ASN A 72 -11.86 -3.11 13.17
CA ASN A 72 -11.89 -4.57 13.31
C ASN A 72 -11.36 -5.08 14.67
N LEU A 73 -11.21 -4.21 15.67
CA LEU A 73 -10.78 -4.60 17.02
C LEU A 73 -11.71 -5.66 17.63
N GLY A 74 -11.12 -6.59 18.38
CA GLY A 74 -11.82 -7.74 18.95
C GLY A 74 -12.06 -8.89 17.95
N MET A 75 -11.60 -8.75 16.70
CA MET A 75 -11.62 -9.81 15.70
C MET A 75 -10.27 -9.97 15.02
N VAL A 76 -9.96 -11.20 14.57
CA VAL A 76 -8.77 -11.45 13.76
C VAL A 76 -8.85 -10.69 12.44
N MET A 77 -7.86 -9.83 12.16
CA MET A 77 -7.92 -8.82 11.09
C MET A 77 -6.81 -8.93 10.04
N VAL A 78 -5.86 -9.88 10.14
CA VAL A 78 -4.72 -9.98 9.20
C VAL A 78 -5.18 -10.06 7.75
N PHE A 79 -6.17 -10.90 7.44
CA PHE A 79 -6.71 -11.02 6.09
C PHE A 79 -7.40 -9.73 5.62
N THR A 80 -8.12 -9.05 6.52
CA THR A 80 -8.75 -7.76 6.24
C THR A 80 -7.71 -6.72 5.85
N LEU A 81 -6.61 -6.62 6.60
CA LEU A 81 -5.53 -5.66 6.33
C LEU A 81 -4.80 -5.97 5.01
N VAL A 82 -4.53 -7.24 4.73
CA VAL A 82 -3.93 -7.66 3.47
C VAL A 82 -4.83 -7.28 2.28
N SER A 83 -6.13 -7.54 2.40
CA SER A 83 -7.10 -7.24 1.34
C SER A 83 -7.26 -5.73 1.14
N ALA A 84 -7.35 -4.97 2.24
CA ALA A 84 -7.44 -3.51 2.22
C ALA A 84 -6.18 -2.87 1.59
N ALA A 85 -4.99 -3.35 1.95
CA ALA A 85 -3.76 -2.88 1.33
C ALA A 85 -3.71 -3.19 -0.16
N GLN A 86 -4.10 -4.40 -0.56
CA GLN A 86 -4.10 -4.80 -1.97
C GLN A 86 -5.07 -3.94 -2.80
N GLU A 87 -6.28 -3.73 -2.28
CA GLU A 87 -7.28 -2.86 -2.92
C GLU A 87 -6.77 -1.42 -3.01
N TRP A 88 -6.20 -0.89 -1.93
CA TRP A 88 -5.65 0.46 -1.90
C TRP A 88 -4.54 0.64 -2.94
N LEU A 89 -3.61 -0.33 -3.06
CA LEU A 89 -2.56 -0.28 -4.08
C LEU A 89 -3.14 -0.28 -5.49
N ASN A 90 -4.14 -1.12 -5.78
CA ASN A 90 -4.77 -1.15 -7.10
C ASN A 90 -5.40 0.22 -7.44
N VAL A 91 -6.11 0.83 -6.48
CA VAL A 91 -6.72 2.14 -6.66
C VAL A 91 -5.68 3.24 -6.87
N GLN A 92 -4.56 3.24 -6.13
CA GLN A 92 -3.50 4.23 -6.38
C GLN A 92 -2.83 4.01 -7.73
N TRP A 93 -2.59 2.77 -8.12
CA TRP A 93 -1.99 2.48 -9.42
C TRP A 93 -2.87 2.98 -10.58
N ASP A 94 -4.19 2.83 -10.49
CA ASP A 94 -5.12 3.39 -11.46
C ASP A 94 -5.01 4.92 -11.56
N LYS A 95 -4.86 5.63 -10.44
CA LYS A 95 -4.65 7.08 -10.42
C LYS A 95 -3.32 7.48 -11.06
N ILE A 96 -2.24 6.75 -10.75
CA ILE A 96 -0.92 6.99 -11.32
C ILE A 96 -0.98 6.83 -12.85
N LYS A 97 -1.62 5.76 -13.35
CA LYS A 97 -1.82 5.56 -14.79
C LYS A 97 -2.57 6.71 -15.44
N GLN A 98 -3.66 7.17 -14.81
CA GLN A 98 -4.44 8.31 -15.30
C GLN A 98 -3.60 9.59 -15.37
N HIS A 99 -2.89 9.92 -14.28
CA HIS A 99 -2.06 11.12 -14.23
C HIS A 99 -0.91 11.09 -15.25
N ARG A 100 -0.26 9.93 -15.43
CA ARG A 100 0.78 9.73 -16.46
C ARG A 100 0.22 9.96 -17.87
N ALA A 101 -0.97 9.42 -18.16
CA ALA A 101 -1.63 9.60 -19.46
C ALA A 101 -2.03 11.06 -19.72
N GLU A 102 -2.60 11.75 -18.72
CA GLU A 102 -3.00 13.16 -18.83
C GLU A 102 -1.79 14.08 -19.02
N SER A 103 -0.69 13.83 -18.30
CA SER A 103 0.54 14.62 -18.41
C SER A 103 1.18 14.45 -19.80
N ALA A 104 1.24 13.22 -20.31
CA ALA A 104 1.73 12.95 -21.66
C ALA A 104 0.86 13.65 -22.73
N ALA A 105 -0.46 13.61 -22.61
CA ALA A 105 -1.37 14.28 -23.54
C ALA A 105 -1.18 15.81 -23.53
N LYS A 106 -1.07 16.42 -22.34
CA LYS A 106 -0.83 17.87 -22.20
C LYS A 106 0.50 18.28 -22.82
N LYS A 107 1.54 17.47 -22.65
CA LYS A 107 2.86 17.74 -23.22
C LYS A 107 2.83 17.71 -24.75
N LEU A 108 2.18 16.71 -25.35
CA LEU A 108 2.01 16.63 -26.80
C LEU A 108 1.29 17.84 -27.38
N ILE A 109 0.19 18.27 -26.75
CA ILE A 109 -0.58 19.45 -27.20
C ILE A 109 0.30 20.72 -27.13
N ALA A 110 1.07 20.90 -26.05
CA ALA A 110 1.95 22.05 -25.91
C ALA A 110 3.10 22.06 -26.94
N GLU A 111 3.64 20.90 -27.30
CA GLU A 111 4.65 20.76 -28.35
C GLU A 111 4.07 21.08 -29.74
N GLU A 112 2.86 20.59 -30.06
CA GLU A 112 2.16 20.92 -31.30
C GLU A 112 1.81 22.42 -31.42
N GLU A 113 1.43 23.07 -30.32
CA GLU A 113 1.18 24.51 -30.28
C GLU A 113 2.45 25.36 -30.43
N ALA A 114 3.60 24.87 -29.94
CA ALA A 114 4.88 25.57 -30.05
C ALA A 114 5.50 25.50 -31.46
N GLU A 115 5.13 24.49 -32.25
CA GLU A 115 5.57 24.34 -33.64
C GLU A 115 4.69 25.07 -34.67
N ARG A 116 3.56 25.66 -34.24
CA ARG A 116 2.56 26.30 -35.11
C ARG A 116 2.68 27.82 -35.16
#